data_AF-A0A9D1E2K4-F1
#
_entry.id   AF-A0A9D1E2K4-F1
#
_cell.length_a   1.000
_cell.length_b   1.000
_cell.length_c   1.000
_cell.angle_alpha   90.00
_cell.angle_beta   90.00
_cell.angle_gamma   90.00
#
_symmetry.space_group_name_H-M   'P 1'
#
loop_
_entity.id
_entity.type
_entity.pdbx_description
1 polymer ?
#
loop_
_entity_poly.entity_id
_entity_poly.type
_entity_poly.pdbx_seq_one_letter_code
_entity_poly.pdbx_strand_id
1 'polypeptide(L)'
;MNEEKPKTRIRRTNEQVDKAICDALTTLAGQMPLARITVNQLIAEAGIEAAVFFKRYSSIDDLIYEYVRDHDFWLGETVSYRKMDKEGAERYYIRTLEGLCRHLDSNGPLRDSLLWELASDSEAVKKIADIRELENESLLAYYRKYFKGTGLDISGVTAVLIAGIYYLYLHRGKSTFCGLDLNTEKDSRRLLRLLSRTVHTLFAEAGKSTSDDSVRNSELARRMEAKGLDRAAICDILGLTPDELAALLPE
;
A
#
# COMPACT_ATOMS: atom_id res chain seq x y z
N MET A 1 -48.86 11.68 -44.58
CA MET A 1 -47.56 11.01 -44.65
C MET A 1 -46.55 12.00 -44.08
N ASN A 2 -46.50 12.11 -42.75
CA ASN A 2 -45.46 12.81 -42.00
C ASN A 2 -44.10 12.06 -42.08
N GLU A 3 -43.22 12.50 -42.98
CA GLU A 3 -41.77 12.25 -42.98
C GLU A 3 -41.13 12.71 -41.63
N GLU A 4 -40.99 11.80 -40.66
CA GLU A 4 -39.95 11.84 -39.60
C GLU A 4 -38.54 12.18 -40.17
N LYS A 5 -38.13 13.45 -40.01
CA LYS A 5 -36.75 13.92 -40.17
C LYS A 5 -35.76 13.00 -39.39
N PRO A 6 -34.63 12.57 -39.98
CA PRO A 6 -33.65 11.76 -39.28
C PRO A 6 -33.08 12.60 -38.13
N LYS A 7 -33.36 12.23 -36.88
CA LYS A 7 -32.62 12.69 -35.69
C LYS A 7 -31.11 12.72 -35.98
N THR A 8 -30.55 13.92 -36.16
CA THR A 8 -29.11 14.18 -36.28
C THR A 8 -28.43 13.63 -35.02
N ARG A 9 -27.63 12.57 -35.17
CA ARG A 9 -26.88 11.96 -34.07
C ARG A 9 -25.91 13.03 -33.56
N ILE A 10 -26.17 13.61 -32.39
CA ILE A 10 -25.25 14.54 -31.73
C ILE A 10 -23.89 13.83 -31.57
N ARG A 11 -22.83 14.41 -32.14
CA ARG A 11 -21.47 13.86 -32.05
C ARG A 11 -21.05 13.91 -30.58
N ARG A 12 -20.66 12.76 -30.04
CA ARG A 12 -20.08 12.70 -28.70
C ARG A 12 -18.79 13.54 -28.64
N THR A 13 -18.64 14.37 -27.62
CA THR A 13 -17.35 15.01 -27.27
C THR A 13 -16.28 13.98 -26.89
N ASN A 14 -14.99 14.35 -26.99
CA ASN A 14 -13.87 13.50 -26.55
C ASN A 14 -14.02 13.03 -25.08
N GLU A 15 -14.43 13.93 -24.19
CA GLU A 15 -14.69 13.60 -22.78
C GLU A 15 -15.83 12.58 -22.61
N GLN A 16 -16.93 12.73 -23.36
CA GLN A 16 -18.02 11.74 -23.29
C GLN A 16 -17.56 10.36 -23.78
N VAL A 17 -16.65 10.31 -24.75
CA VAL A 17 -16.09 9.05 -25.23
C VAL A 17 -15.18 8.43 -24.17
N ASP A 18 -14.28 9.21 -23.55
CA ASP A 18 -13.40 8.71 -22.48
C ASP A 18 -14.24 8.14 -21.34
N LYS A 19 -15.33 8.83 -20.98
CA LYS A 19 -16.23 8.39 -19.93
C LYS A 19 -16.92 7.07 -20.32
N ALA A 20 -17.48 7.01 -21.52
CA ALA A 20 -18.07 5.77 -22.02
C ALA A 20 -17.11 4.57 -21.99
N ILE A 21 -15.83 4.76 -22.33
CA ILE A 21 -14.83 3.68 -22.30
C ILE A 21 -14.58 3.25 -20.85
N CYS A 22 -14.38 4.21 -19.94
CA CYS A 22 -14.15 3.92 -18.53
C CYS A 22 -15.39 3.23 -17.90
N ASP A 23 -16.60 3.70 -18.23
CA ASP A 23 -17.84 3.09 -17.74
C ASP A 23 -18.00 1.65 -18.28
N ALA A 24 -17.66 1.43 -19.55
CA ALA A 24 -17.67 0.09 -20.13
C ALA A 24 -16.71 -0.85 -19.40
N LEU A 25 -15.49 -0.39 -19.09
CA LEU A 25 -14.54 -1.18 -18.32
C LEU A 25 -15.09 -1.51 -16.93
N THR A 26 -15.67 -0.52 -16.23
CA THR A 26 -16.24 -0.73 -14.88
C THR A 26 -17.37 -1.76 -14.92
N THR A 27 -18.30 -1.61 -15.85
CA THR A 27 -19.35 -2.61 -16.10
C THR A 27 -18.79 -4.02 -16.35
N LEU A 28 -17.87 -4.19 -17.31
CA LEU A 28 -17.28 -5.49 -17.59
C LEU A 28 -16.51 -6.06 -16.38
N ALA A 29 -15.87 -5.21 -15.58
CA ALA A 29 -15.11 -5.65 -14.40
C ALA A 29 -16.04 -6.20 -13.32
N GLY A 30 -17.27 -5.69 -13.22
CA GLY A 30 -18.29 -6.29 -12.37
C GLY A 30 -18.73 -7.71 -12.79
N GLN A 31 -18.58 -8.05 -14.07
CA GLN A 31 -19.00 -9.34 -14.62
C GLN A 31 -17.88 -10.38 -14.75
N MET A 32 -16.62 -9.98 -14.89
CA MET A 32 -15.51 -10.92 -15.10
C MET A 32 -14.17 -10.33 -14.65
N PRO A 33 -13.17 -11.18 -14.38
CA PRO A 33 -11.84 -10.69 -14.05
C PRO A 33 -11.27 -9.74 -15.12
N LEU A 34 -10.52 -8.71 -14.71
CA LEU A 34 -9.89 -7.74 -15.63
C LEU A 34 -9.03 -8.44 -16.67
N ALA A 35 -8.36 -9.54 -16.30
CA ALA A 35 -7.48 -10.27 -17.20
C ALA A 35 -8.25 -10.91 -18.38
N ARG A 36 -9.57 -11.08 -18.23
CA ARG A 36 -10.41 -11.70 -19.26
C ARG A 36 -11.06 -10.70 -20.20
N ILE A 37 -10.93 -9.39 -19.92
CA ILE A 37 -11.60 -8.37 -20.71
C ILE A 37 -10.82 -8.18 -22.00
N THR A 38 -11.55 -8.13 -23.12
CA THR A 38 -10.94 -7.93 -24.44
C THR A 38 -11.32 -6.56 -25.00
N VAL A 39 -10.54 -6.04 -25.94
CA VAL A 39 -10.87 -4.77 -26.63
C VAL A 39 -12.23 -4.89 -27.33
N ASN A 40 -12.52 -6.01 -27.99
CA ASN A 40 -13.81 -6.20 -28.69
C ASN A 40 -15.02 -6.10 -27.76
N GLN A 41 -14.93 -6.67 -26.55
CA GLN A 41 -16.01 -6.55 -25.57
C GLN A 41 -16.15 -5.11 -25.10
N LEU A 42 -15.02 -4.43 -24.88
CA LEU A 42 -15.01 -3.04 -24.45
C LEU A 42 -15.68 -2.12 -25.47
N ILE A 43 -15.30 -2.25 -26.75
CA ILE A 43 -15.83 -1.37 -27.80
C ILE A 43 -17.30 -1.63 -28.06
N ALA A 44 -17.73 -2.90 -27.92
CA ALA A 44 -19.14 -3.23 -28.03
C ALA A 44 -19.91 -2.62 -26.86
N GLU A 45 -19.35 -2.70 -25.64
CA GLU A 45 -20.03 -2.19 -24.44
C GLU A 45 -20.10 -0.66 -24.49
N ALA A 46 -19.07 0.00 -25.04
CA ALA A 46 -18.99 1.46 -25.05
C ALA A 46 -19.73 2.07 -26.25
N GLY A 47 -20.21 1.22 -27.19
CA GLY A 47 -20.82 1.69 -28.42
C GLY A 47 -19.86 2.52 -29.28
N ILE A 48 -18.60 2.10 -29.43
CA ILE A 48 -17.56 2.85 -30.18
C ILE A 48 -16.88 1.95 -31.19
N GLU A 49 -16.27 2.54 -32.20
CA GLU A 49 -15.47 1.81 -33.17
C GLU A 49 -14.03 1.55 -32.64
N ALA A 50 -13.37 0.50 -33.14
CA ALA A 50 -11.99 0.14 -32.75
C ALA A 50 -11.00 1.29 -32.96
N ALA A 51 -11.14 2.01 -34.08
CA ALA A 51 -10.25 3.14 -34.40
C ALA A 51 -10.32 4.22 -33.30
N VAL A 52 -11.51 4.51 -32.78
CA VAL A 52 -11.70 5.44 -31.66
C VAL A 52 -10.93 4.99 -30.41
N PHE A 53 -10.98 3.69 -30.04
CA PHE A 53 -10.23 3.15 -28.90
C PHE A 53 -8.72 3.29 -29.08
N PHE A 54 -8.19 2.91 -30.26
CA PHE A 54 -6.73 2.86 -30.51
C PHE A 54 -6.12 4.26 -30.70
N LYS A 55 -6.97 5.27 -31.00
CA LYS A 55 -6.54 6.66 -30.99
C LYS A 55 -6.18 7.13 -29.57
N ARG A 56 -6.84 6.58 -28.54
CA ARG A 56 -6.61 6.93 -27.13
C ARG A 56 -5.68 5.99 -26.39
N TYR A 57 -5.84 4.68 -26.61
CA TYR A 57 -5.11 3.68 -25.86
C TYR A 57 -4.33 2.79 -26.83
N SER A 58 -3.04 2.60 -26.55
CA SER A 58 -2.23 1.69 -27.37
C SER A 58 -2.63 0.23 -27.12
N SER A 59 -3.16 -0.09 -25.94
CA SER A 59 -3.64 -1.41 -25.57
C SER A 59 -4.71 -1.31 -24.48
N ILE A 60 -5.45 -2.40 -24.24
CA ILE A 60 -6.37 -2.49 -23.10
C ILE A 60 -5.67 -2.32 -21.75
N ASP A 61 -4.40 -2.72 -21.68
CA ASP A 61 -3.59 -2.62 -20.48
C ASP A 61 -3.35 -1.15 -20.11
N ASP A 62 -3.20 -0.26 -21.10
CA ASP A 62 -3.07 1.18 -20.83
C ASP A 62 -4.34 1.75 -20.21
N LEU A 63 -5.50 1.35 -20.71
CA LEU A 63 -6.78 1.72 -20.11
C LEU A 63 -6.95 1.14 -18.70
N ILE A 64 -6.68 -0.16 -18.49
CA ILE A 64 -6.73 -0.78 -17.15
C ILE A 64 -5.79 -0.05 -16.20
N TYR A 65 -4.60 0.39 -16.67
CA TYR A 65 -3.65 1.13 -15.84
C TYR A 65 -4.32 2.39 -15.26
N GLU A 66 -4.96 3.16 -16.14
CA GLU A 66 -5.65 4.39 -15.73
C GLU A 66 -6.80 4.12 -14.76
N TYR A 67 -7.68 3.17 -15.07
CA TYR A 67 -8.63 2.63 -14.11
C TYR A 67 -7.98 2.24 -12.76
N VAL A 68 -6.91 1.44 -12.71
CA VAL A 68 -6.38 1.00 -11.41
C VAL A 68 -5.84 2.17 -10.61
N ARG A 69 -5.24 3.16 -11.28
CA ARG A 69 -4.61 4.31 -10.61
C ARG A 69 -5.59 5.06 -9.75
N ASP A 70 -6.82 5.23 -10.24
CA ASP A 70 -7.84 6.00 -9.53
C ASP A 70 -8.43 5.27 -8.32
N HIS A 71 -8.31 3.95 -8.28
CA HIS A 71 -8.90 3.14 -7.23
C HIS A 71 -7.84 2.55 -6.27
N ASP A 72 -6.56 2.89 -6.44
CA ASP A 72 -5.47 2.18 -5.80
C ASP A 72 -5.22 2.78 -4.42
N PHE A 73 -4.95 1.93 -3.44
CA PHE A 73 -4.72 2.39 -2.09
C PHE A 73 -3.40 3.15 -1.94
N TRP A 74 -2.32 2.59 -2.49
CA TRP A 74 -0.96 3.12 -2.37
C TRP A 74 -0.72 4.29 -3.30
N LEU A 75 -1.40 4.32 -4.46
CA LEU A 75 -1.15 5.35 -5.48
C LEU A 75 -1.98 6.61 -5.26
N GLY A 76 -2.97 6.54 -4.37
CA GLY A 76 -3.77 7.70 -4.05
C GLY A 76 -3.11 8.55 -2.97
N GLU A 77 -3.83 9.57 -2.51
CA GLU A 77 -3.37 10.43 -1.41
C GLU A 77 -3.68 9.82 -0.03
N THR A 78 -4.01 8.53 0.02
CA THR A 78 -4.51 7.89 1.23
C THR A 78 -3.42 7.70 2.28
N VAL A 79 -2.16 7.56 1.84
CA VAL A 79 -1.00 7.41 2.69
C VAL A 79 -0.20 8.70 2.57
N SER A 80 -0.37 9.60 3.54
CA SER A 80 0.45 10.83 3.62
C SER A 80 1.41 10.82 4.79
N TYR A 81 2.69 11.06 4.49
CA TYR A 81 3.77 11.12 5.49
C TYR A 81 3.61 12.32 6.42
N ARG A 82 2.91 13.37 5.98
CA ARG A 82 2.61 14.55 6.82
C ARG A 82 1.82 14.19 8.07
N LYS A 83 0.99 13.14 7.99
CA LYS A 83 0.20 12.69 9.14
C LYS A 83 1.00 11.87 10.16
N MET A 84 2.15 11.29 9.78
CA MET A 84 2.99 10.48 10.68
C MET A 84 3.57 11.33 11.81
N ASP A 85 4.01 12.56 11.50
CA ASP A 85 4.64 13.42 12.51
C ASP A 85 3.64 13.82 13.60
N LYS A 86 2.38 14.03 13.22
CA LYS A 86 1.34 14.42 14.18
C LYS A 86 0.88 13.29 15.07
N GLU A 87 0.85 12.09 14.50
CA GLU A 87 0.03 11.00 15.04
C GLU A 87 0.94 9.94 15.77
N GLY A 88 2.28 10.06 15.73
CA GLY A 88 3.29 9.07 16.12
C GLY A 88 3.46 7.88 15.16
N ALA A 89 4.68 7.33 15.12
CA ALA A 89 5.10 6.27 14.20
C ALA A 89 4.27 4.98 14.35
N GLU A 90 4.02 4.54 15.58
CA GLU A 90 3.27 3.31 15.84
C GLU A 90 1.82 3.44 15.38
N ARG A 91 1.15 4.51 15.83
CA ARG A 91 -0.26 4.70 15.51
C ARG A 91 -0.46 4.90 14.02
N TYR A 92 0.39 5.68 13.34
CA TYR A 92 0.40 5.81 11.89
C TYR A 92 0.53 4.46 11.18
N TYR A 93 1.48 3.59 11.56
CA TYR A 93 1.61 2.22 11.02
C TYR A 93 0.30 1.43 11.14
N ILE A 94 -0.35 1.44 12.32
CA ILE A 94 -1.60 0.72 12.55
C ILE A 94 -2.66 1.25 11.60
N ARG A 95 -2.85 2.58 11.57
CA ARG A 95 -3.88 3.18 10.73
C ARG A 95 -3.67 2.90 9.26
N THR A 96 -2.43 2.93 8.76
CA THR A 96 -2.12 2.46 7.41
C THR A 96 -2.61 1.03 7.13
N LEU A 97 -2.32 0.05 7.98
CA LEU A 97 -2.83 -1.32 7.78
C LEU A 97 -4.36 -1.38 7.89
N GLU A 98 -4.95 -0.59 8.79
CA GLU A 98 -6.41 -0.59 8.97
C GLU A 98 -7.10 0.06 7.76
N GLY A 99 -6.62 1.21 7.31
CA GLY A 99 -6.93 1.81 6.01
C GLY A 99 -6.89 0.82 4.84
N LEU A 100 -5.79 0.07 4.66
CA LEU A 100 -5.69 -1.01 3.67
C LEU A 100 -6.82 -2.02 3.81
N CYS A 101 -7.11 -2.50 5.02
CA CYS A 101 -8.21 -3.42 5.26
C CYS A 101 -9.56 -2.79 4.85
N ARG A 102 -9.81 -1.51 5.19
CA ARG A 102 -11.08 -0.81 4.89
C ARG A 102 -11.28 -0.62 3.38
N HIS A 103 -10.28 -0.08 2.68
CA HIS A 103 -10.23 -0.01 1.22
C HIS A 103 -10.48 -1.38 0.57
N LEU A 104 -9.82 -2.45 1.00
CA LEU A 104 -10.07 -3.77 0.41
C LEU A 104 -11.46 -4.31 0.75
N ASP A 105 -12.09 -3.81 1.80
CA ASP A 105 -13.40 -4.27 2.22
C ASP A 105 -14.46 -3.70 1.30
N SER A 106 -14.35 -2.39 1.04
CA SER A 106 -15.34 -1.62 0.29
C SER A 106 -14.99 -1.35 -1.18
N ASN A 107 -13.79 -1.71 -1.66
CA ASN A 107 -13.30 -1.35 -3.00
C ASN A 107 -13.10 -2.61 -3.85
N GLY A 108 -14.18 -3.01 -4.54
CA GLY A 108 -14.17 -4.01 -5.61
C GLY A 108 -13.07 -3.78 -6.64
N PRO A 109 -12.96 -2.55 -7.20
CA PRO A 109 -11.92 -2.31 -8.20
C PRO A 109 -10.50 -2.59 -7.73
N LEU A 110 -10.16 -2.18 -6.50
CA LEU A 110 -8.85 -2.48 -5.91
C LEU A 110 -8.58 -3.98 -5.82
N ARG A 111 -9.57 -4.78 -5.39
CA ARG A 111 -9.42 -6.26 -5.38
C ARG A 111 -9.25 -6.85 -6.79
N ASP A 112 -10.00 -6.37 -7.76
CA ASP A 112 -9.90 -6.82 -9.15
C ASP A 112 -8.52 -6.51 -9.72
N SER A 113 -7.94 -5.35 -9.35
CA SER A 113 -6.60 -4.97 -9.79
C SER A 113 -5.52 -5.89 -9.22
N LEU A 114 -5.65 -6.31 -7.96
CA LEU A 114 -4.70 -7.23 -7.35
C LEU A 114 -4.79 -8.62 -7.98
N LEU A 115 -6.00 -9.10 -8.29
CA LEU A 115 -6.16 -10.36 -9.01
C LEU A 115 -5.59 -10.26 -10.43
N TRP A 116 -5.82 -9.11 -11.08
CA TRP A 116 -5.27 -8.84 -12.41
C TRP A 116 -3.75 -8.89 -12.39
N GLU A 117 -3.13 -8.18 -11.44
CA GLU A 117 -1.69 -8.23 -11.19
C GLU A 117 -1.14 -9.66 -11.15
N LEU A 118 -1.82 -10.58 -10.44
CA LEU A 118 -1.35 -11.98 -10.30
C LEU A 118 -1.60 -12.84 -11.55
N ALA A 119 -2.57 -12.48 -12.39
CA ALA A 119 -2.97 -13.30 -13.53
C ALA A 119 -2.31 -12.88 -14.86
N SER A 120 -1.68 -11.70 -14.92
CA SER A 120 -1.22 -11.08 -16.16
C SER A 120 0.29 -10.84 -16.11
N ASP A 121 0.96 -11.03 -17.25
CA ASP A 121 2.40 -10.79 -17.40
C ASP A 121 2.69 -9.52 -18.21
N SER A 122 1.69 -8.63 -18.33
CA SER A 122 1.83 -7.47 -19.21
C SER A 122 2.75 -6.41 -18.60
N GLU A 123 3.34 -5.58 -19.46
CA GLU A 123 4.21 -4.48 -18.99
C GLU A 123 3.47 -3.47 -18.09
N ALA A 124 2.22 -3.13 -18.41
CA ALA A 124 1.36 -2.30 -17.56
C ALA A 124 1.20 -2.84 -16.13
N VAL A 125 1.04 -4.16 -15.95
CA VAL A 125 0.94 -4.77 -14.62
C VAL A 125 2.24 -4.62 -13.85
N LYS A 126 3.38 -4.88 -14.50
CA LYS A 126 4.71 -4.69 -13.90
C LYS A 126 4.87 -3.24 -13.45
N LYS A 127 4.39 -2.30 -14.27
CA LYS A 127 4.55 -0.88 -13.97
C LYS A 127 3.80 -0.49 -12.71
N ILE A 128 2.52 -0.86 -12.61
CA ILE A 128 1.73 -0.67 -11.39
C ILE A 128 2.35 -1.35 -10.17
N ALA A 129 2.70 -2.64 -10.24
CA ALA A 129 3.38 -3.29 -9.12
C ALA A 129 4.64 -2.51 -8.70
N ASP A 130 5.43 -2.02 -9.67
CA ASP A 130 6.66 -1.29 -9.35
C ASP A 130 6.35 0.04 -8.66
N ILE A 131 5.30 0.74 -9.12
CA ILE A 131 4.89 1.99 -8.50
C ILE A 131 4.40 1.74 -7.07
N ARG A 132 3.51 0.75 -6.82
CA ARG A 132 3.15 0.35 -5.44
C ARG A 132 4.35 0.04 -4.57
N GLU A 133 5.36 -0.67 -5.09
CA GLU A 133 6.56 -0.96 -4.29
C GLU A 133 7.31 0.35 -4.00
N LEU A 134 7.42 1.24 -4.98
CA LEU A 134 8.10 2.53 -4.79
C LEU A 134 7.38 3.38 -3.74
N GLU A 135 6.04 3.43 -3.77
CA GLU A 135 5.25 4.21 -2.81
C GLU A 135 5.35 3.60 -1.40
N ASN A 136 5.33 2.26 -1.28
CA ASN A 136 5.65 1.59 -0.02
C ASN A 136 7.08 1.85 0.46
N GLU A 137 8.05 2.00 -0.44
CA GLU A 137 9.46 2.08 -0.09
C GLU A 137 9.75 3.36 0.68
N SER A 138 9.15 4.48 0.26
CA SER A 138 9.28 5.76 0.97
C SER A 138 8.89 5.65 2.45
N LEU A 139 7.76 5.02 2.75
CA LEU A 139 7.32 4.75 4.12
C LEU A 139 8.24 3.76 4.86
N LEU A 140 8.68 2.69 4.19
CA LEU A 140 9.54 1.67 4.79
C LEU A 140 10.94 2.21 5.12
N ALA A 141 11.44 3.23 4.40
CA ALA A 141 12.74 3.84 4.70
C ALA A 141 12.73 4.45 6.10
N TYR A 142 11.68 5.23 6.40
CA TYR A 142 11.44 5.74 7.74
C TYR A 142 11.44 4.64 8.82
N TYR A 143 10.62 3.60 8.67
CA TYR A 143 10.57 2.51 9.65
C TYR A 143 11.86 1.70 9.74
N ARG A 144 12.63 1.53 8.67
CA ARG A 144 13.93 0.84 8.77
C ARG A 144 14.87 1.60 9.69
N LYS A 145 14.85 2.93 9.57
CA LYS A 145 15.61 3.79 10.48
C LYS A 145 15.10 3.67 11.91
N TYR A 146 13.78 3.81 12.12
CA TYR A 146 13.15 3.60 13.42
C TYR A 146 13.51 2.25 14.11
N PHE A 147 13.60 1.15 13.36
CA PHE A 147 13.83 -0.19 13.90
C PHE A 147 15.31 -0.58 13.83
N LYS A 148 16.21 0.37 13.55
CA LYS A 148 17.63 0.04 13.33
C LYS A 148 18.23 -0.43 14.64
N GLY A 149 19.01 -1.51 14.65
CA GLY A 149 19.65 -1.98 15.89
C GLY A 149 18.72 -2.79 16.80
N THR A 150 17.45 -3.00 16.42
CA THR A 150 16.53 -3.89 17.17
C THR A 150 16.64 -5.36 16.77
N GLY A 151 17.32 -5.70 15.67
CA GLY A 151 17.33 -7.08 15.12
C GLY A 151 16.06 -7.43 14.36
N LEU A 152 15.11 -6.49 14.23
CA LEU A 152 13.82 -6.74 13.59
C LEU A 152 13.92 -6.32 12.13
N ASP A 153 13.59 -7.24 11.23
CA ASP A 153 13.47 -6.93 9.81
C ASP A 153 12.09 -6.35 9.51
N ILE A 154 11.93 -5.04 9.69
CA ILE A 154 10.61 -4.42 9.54
C ILE A 154 10.09 -4.55 8.12
N SER A 155 10.95 -4.50 7.09
CA SER A 155 10.54 -4.70 5.70
C SER A 155 9.94 -6.09 5.47
N GLY A 156 10.60 -7.16 5.94
CA GLY A 156 10.03 -8.51 5.86
C GLY A 156 8.71 -8.65 6.60
N VAL A 157 8.63 -8.08 7.82
CA VAL A 157 7.40 -8.10 8.59
C VAL A 157 6.27 -7.42 7.81
N THR A 158 6.52 -6.23 7.27
CA THR A 158 5.51 -5.46 6.53
C THR A 158 5.04 -6.21 5.29
N ALA A 159 5.97 -6.73 4.49
CA ALA A 159 5.65 -7.66 3.38
C ALA A 159 4.70 -8.79 3.80
N VAL A 160 4.95 -9.51 4.92
CA VAL A 160 4.06 -10.60 5.34
C VAL A 160 2.69 -10.06 5.74
N LEU A 161 2.63 -8.92 6.43
CA LEU A 161 1.34 -8.38 6.88
C LEU A 161 0.50 -7.94 5.69
N ILE A 162 1.06 -7.15 4.77
CA ILE A 162 0.38 -6.74 3.55
C ILE A 162 -0.04 -7.97 2.74
N ALA A 163 0.86 -8.93 2.46
CA ALA A 163 0.51 -10.16 1.73
C ALA A 163 -0.64 -10.91 2.40
N GLY A 164 -0.63 -11.02 3.74
CA GLY A 164 -1.69 -11.67 4.49
C GLY A 164 -3.00 -10.93 4.33
N ILE A 165 -2.98 -9.60 4.41
CA ILE A 165 -4.17 -8.77 4.24
C ILE A 165 -4.75 -8.95 2.84
N TYR A 166 -3.95 -8.73 1.79
CA TYR A 166 -4.34 -9.03 0.41
C TYR A 166 -4.97 -10.39 0.25
N TYR A 167 -4.30 -11.46 0.70
CA TYR A 167 -4.82 -12.79 0.46
C TYR A 167 -6.16 -13.01 1.17
N LEU A 168 -6.27 -12.52 2.41
CA LEU A 168 -7.45 -12.67 3.24
C LEU A 168 -8.68 -12.03 2.55
N TYR A 169 -8.53 -10.80 2.02
CA TYR A 169 -9.61 -10.12 1.28
C TYR A 169 -9.88 -10.69 -0.12
N LEU A 170 -8.87 -11.12 -0.87
CA LEU A 170 -9.07 -11.78 -2.17
C LEU A 170 -9.77 -13.14 -2.02
N HIS A 171 -9.58 -13.80 -0.87
CA HIS A 171 -10.10 -15.15 -0.65
C HIS A 171 -11.50 -15.12 -0.01
N ARG A 172 -12.00 -13.94 0.39
CA ARG A 172 -13.14 -13.83 1.33
C ARG A 172 -14.43 -14.43 0.78
N GLY A 173 -14.58 -14.45 -0.55
CA GLY A 173 -15.75 -15.02 -1.22
C GLY A 173 -15.66 -16.53 -1.48
N LYS A 174 -14.59 -17.21 -1.02
CA LYS A 174 -14.32 -18.64 -1.31
C LYS A 174 -14.62 -19.51 -0.13
N SER A 175 -14.10 -19.14 1.03
CA SER A 175 -14.29 -19.88 2.26
C SER A 175 -13.76 -19.03 3.40
N THR A 176 -14.08 -19.44 4.61
CA THR A 176 -13.26 -19.01 5.74
C THR A 176 -11.77 -19.33 5.50
N PHE A 177 -10.87 -18.47 5.98
CA PHE A 177 -9.43 -18.74 6.03
C PHE A 177 -8.97 -18.84 7.47
N CYS A 178 -8.52 -20.02 7.90
CA CYS A 178 -8.14 -20.27 9.31
C CYS A 178 -9.29 -19.91 10.28
N GLY A 179 -10.54 -20.15 9.85
CA GLY A 179 -11.73 -19.83 10.63
C GLY A 179 -12.14 -18.35 10.58
N LEU A 180 -11.44 -17.52 9.81
CA LEU A 180 -11.71 -16.09 9.69
C LEU A 180 -12.65 -15.85 8.51
N ASP A 181 -13.82 -15.25 8.75
CA ASP A 181 -14.83 -14.88 7.74
C ASP A 181 -14.91 -13.36 7.56
N LEU A 182 -14.25 -12.81 6.54
CA LEU A 182 -14.24 -11.35 6.32
C LEU A 182 -15.52 -10.80 5.72
N ASN A 183 -16.53 -11.63 5.50
CA ASN A 183 -17.85 -11.14 5.19
C ASN A 183 -18.64 -10.71 6.42
N THR A 184 -18.08 -10.82 7.64
CA THR A 184 -18.78 -10.50 8.88
C THR A 184 -18.09 -9.36 9.60
N GLU A 185 -18.87 -8.49 10.22
CA GLU A 185 -18.28 -7.33 10.94
C GLU A 185 -17.43 -7.80 12.13
N LYS A 186 -17.90 -8.83 12.84
CA LYS A 186 -17.18 -9.45 13.96
C LYS A 186 -15.74 -9.84 13.58
N ASP A 187 -15.55 -10.44 12.41
CA ASP A 187 -14.26 -11.01 12.03
C ASP A 187 -13.40 -9.94 11.37
N SER A 188 -14.01 -8.97 10.67
CA SER A 188 -13.33 -7.75 10.27
C SER A 188 -12.72 -7.03 11.48
N ARG A 189 -13.50 -6.79 12.55
CA ARG A 189 -12.97 -6.16 13.77
C ARG A 189 -11.92 -7.01 14.46
N ARG A 190 -12.13 -8.33 14.59
CA ARG A 190 -11.07 -9.27 15.02
C ARG A 190 -9.75 -9.08 14.26
N LEU A 191 -9.76 -8.96 12.94
CA LEU A 191 -8.53 -8.79 12.15
C LEU A 191 -7.87 -7.45 12.48
N LEU A 192 -8.64 -6.36 12.57
CA LEU A 192 -8.10 -5.04 12.91
C LEU A 192 -7.44 -5.02 14.29
N ARG A 193 -8.11 -5.59 15.32
CA ARG A 193 -7.49 -5.76 16.65
C ARG A 193 -6.21 -6.60 16.61
N LEU A 194 -6.20 -7.73 15.90
CA LEU A 194 -5.01 -8.57 15.75
C LEU A 194 -3.85 -7.78 15.12
N LEU A 195 -4.12 -6.98 14.08
CA LEU A 195 -3.08 -6.18 13.44
C LEU A 195 -2.56 -5.12 14.40
N SER A 196 -3.46 -4.42 15.11
CA SER A 196 -3.07 -3.39 16.08
C SER A 196 -2.15 -3.95 17.16
N ARG A 197 -2.58 -5.05 17.79
CA ARG A 197 -1.81 -5.88 18.70
C ARG A 197 -0.43 -6.27 18.17
N THR A 198 -0.38 -6.78 16.93
CA THR A 198 0.87 -7.26 16.33
C THR A 198 1.83 -6.09 16.21
N VAL A 199 1.33 -4.93 15.75
CA VAL A 199 2.14 -3.73 15.60
C VAL A 199 2.61 -3.22 16.96
N HIS A 200 1.70 -3.05 17.92
CA HIS A 200 2.06 -2.74 19.32
C HIS A 200 3.19 -3.63 19.87
N THR A 201 3.11 -4.95 19.70
CA THR A 201 4.19 -5.88 20.12
C THR A 201 5.51 -5.56 19.40
N LEU A 202 5.47 -5.25 18.09
CA LEU A 202 6.69 -4.92 17.33
C LEU A 202 7.35 -3.66 17.89
N PHE A 203 6.56 -2.62 18.20
CA PHE A 203 7.09 -1.35 18.67
C PHE A 203 7.58 -1.44 20.11
N ALA A 204 6.84 -2.10 21.00
CA ALA A 204 7.32 -2.46 22.33
C ALA A 204 8.66 -3.23 22.31
N GLU A 205 8.82 -4.28 21.48
CA GLU A 205 10.11 -4.99 21.34
C GLU A 205 11.22 -4.06 20.84
N ALA A 206 10.90 -3.14 19.93
CA ALA A 206 11.86 -2.13 19.49
C ALA A 206 12.27 -1.20 20.63
N GLY A 207 11.32 -0.74 21.45
CA GLY A 207 11.59 0.13 22.61
C GLY A 207 12.43 -0.54 23.71
N LYS A 208 12.19 -1.83 23.99
CA LYS A 208 13.03 -2.62 24.90
C LYS A 208 14.46 -2.81 24.40
N SER A 209 14.67 -3.06 23.10
CA SER A 209 16.04 -3.25 22.57
C SER A 209 16.83 -1.94 22.67
N THR A 210 16.16 -0.80 22.43
CA THR A 210 16.79 0.52 22.52
C THR A 210 17.13 0.92 23.96
N SER A 211 16.21 0.75 24.92
CA SER A 211 16.49 0.89 26.35
C SER A 211 17.64 0.00 26.87
N ASP A 212 17.73 -1.28 26.47
CA ASP A 212 18.80 -2.19 26.92
C ASP A 212 20.17 -1.76 26.36
N ASP A 213 20.19 -1.27 25.11
CA ASP A 213 21.41 -0.77 24.48
C ASP A 213 21.84 0.56 25.11
N SER A 214 20.91 1.48 25.36
CA SER A 214 21.18 2.72 26.10
C SER A 214 21.76 2.47 27.50
N VAL A 215 21.14 1.61 28.33
CA VAL A 215 21.71 1.22 29.65
C VAL A 215 23.12 0.62 29.51
N ARG A 216 23.33 -0.33 28.58
CA ARG A 216 24.66 -0.93 28.37
C ARG A 216 25.68 0.11 27.90
N ASN A 217 25.30 1.00 26.99
CA ASN A 217 26.18 1.99 26.37
C ASN A 217 26.54 3.07 27.39
N SER A 218 25.58 3.50 28.21
CA SER A 218 25.82 4.36 29.37
C SER A 218 26.84 3.75 30.34
N GLU A 219 26.66 2.49 30.78
CA GLU A 219 27.63 1.83 31.66
C GLU A 219 29.04 1.71 31.03
N LEU A 220 29.14 1.32 29.76
CA LEU A 220 30.42 1.23 29.05
C LEU A 220 31.05 2.62 28.93
N ALA A 221 30.26 3.65 28.63
CA ALA A 221 30.76 5.00 28.45
C ALA A 221 31.33 5.53 29.78
N ARG A 222 30.65 5.29 30.91
CA ARG A 222 31.17 5.64 32.26
C ARG A 222 32.47 4.93 32.59
N ARG A 223 32.56 3.62 32.30
CA ARG A 223 33.81 2.87 32.51
C ARG A 223 34.95 3.43 31.67
N MET A 224 34.66 3.82 30.42
CA MET A 224 35.69 4.34 29.52
C MET A 224 36.15 5.75 29.96
N GLU A 225 35.23 6.61 30.41
CA GLU A 225 35.57 7.93 30.98
C GLU A 225 36.39 7.78 32.27
N ALA A 226 36.01 6.89 33.20
CA ALA A 226 36.81 6.60 34.40
C ALA A 226 38.23 6.11 34.07
N LYS A 227 38.42 5.45 32.93
CA LYS A 227 39.75 5.04 32.44
C LYS A 227 40.50 6.16 31.70
N GLY A 228 39.97 7.38 31.63
CA GLY A 228 40.63 8.55 31.05
C GLY A 228 40.46 8.68 29.53
N LEU A 229 39.49 7.98 28.93
CA LEU A 229 39.26 8.13 27.48
C LEU A 229 38.52 9.44 27.27
N ASP A 230 39.00 10.25 26.34
CA ASP A 230 38.24 11.42 25.91
C ASP A 230 36.93 11.04 25.22
N ARG A 231 35.98 11.99 25.19
CA ARG A 231 34.64 11.78 24.65
C ARG A 231 34.64 11.45 23.16
N ALA A 232 35.51 12.08 22.37
CA ALA A 232 35.70 11.76 20.95
C ALA A 232 36.08 10.27 20.73
N ALA A 233 37.07 9.73 21.44
CA ALA A 233 37.40 8.29 21.40
C ALA A 233 36.23 7.39 21.83
N ILE A 234 35.43 7.82 22.81
CA ILE A 234 34.27 7.03 23.27
C ILE A 234 33.20 7.00 22.16
N CYS A 235 32.93 8.14 21.50
CA CYS A 235 31.98 8.20 20.39
C CYS A 235 32.41 7.28 19.25
N ASP A 236 33.70 7.28 18.90
CA ASP A 236 34.23 6.40 17.87
C ASP A 236 34.08 4.91 18.24
N ILE A 237 34.38 4.51 19.49
CA ILE A 237 34.34 3.10 19.88
C ILE A 237 32.91 2.56 19.95
N LEU A 238 31.99 3.38 20.46
CA LEU A 238 30.60 2.98 20.62
C LEU A 238 29.79 3.27 19.36
N GLY A 239 30.39 3.89 18.33
CA GLY A 239 29.63 4.29 17.14
C GLY A 239 28.47 5.23 17.47
N LEU A 240 28.65 6.13 18.45
CA LEU A 240 27.64 7.12 18.86
C LEU A 240 28.02 8.50 18.34
N THR A 241 27.04 9.33 18.01
CA THR A 241 27.25 10.78 17.82
C THR A 241 27.56 11.52 19.14
N PRO A 242 28.18 12.72 19.11
CA PRO A 242 28.37 13.55 20.30
C PRO A 242 27.07 13.80 21.09
N ASP A 243 25.97 14.11 20.40
CA ASP A 243 24.66 14.31 21.06
C ASP A 243 24.13 13.04 21.76
N GLU A 244 24.24 11.87 21.12
CA GLU A 244 23.86 10.59 21.73
C GLU A 244 24.73 10.27 22.96
N LEU A 245 26.03 10.61 22.95
CA LEU A 245 26.90 10.38 24.10
C LEU A 245 26.54 11.31 25.26
N ALA A 246 26.21 12.58 24.97
CA ALA A 246 25.78 13.55 25.97
C ALA A 246 24.48 13.13 26.69
N ALA A 247 23.47 12.67 25.94
CA ALA A 247 22.29 12.04 26.54
C ALA A 247 22.59 10.83 27.48
N LEU A 248 23.62 10.01 27.20
CA LEU A 248 24.00 8.87 28.04
C LEU A 248 24.85 9.24 29.28
N LEU A 249 25.58 10.35 29.24
CA LEU A 249 26.47 10.84 30.30
C LEU A 249 26.18 12.33 30.54
N PRO A 250 25.08 12.64 31.24
CA PRO A 250 24.79 14.03 31.55
C PRO A 250 25.90 14.58 32.48
N GLU A 251 26.34 15.81 32.22
CA GLU A 251 27.37 16.52 33.03
C GLU A 251 27.11 16.49 34.54
#